data_AF-A0A3D2Z8L3-F1
#
_entry.id   AF-A0A3D2Z8L3-F1
#
_cell.length_a   1.000
_cell.length_b   1.000
_cell.length_c   1.000
_cell.angle_alpha   90.00
_cell.angle_beta   90.00
_cell.angle_gamma   90.00
#
_symmetry.space_group_name_H-M   'P 1'
#
loop_
_entity.id
_entity.type
_entity.pdbx_description
1 polymer ?
#
loop_
_entity_poly.entity_id
_entity_poly.type
_entity_poly.pdbx_seq_one_letter_code
_entity_poly.pdbx_strand_id
1 'polypeptide(L)' 'MLAETKRLGIGWLAWSWGPGNCDCADMDMKPDGRYETLHGWGLEVAVTDENSIANTAIRSRSIVEGSCP' A
#
# COMPACT_ATOMS: atom_id res chain seq x y z
N MET A 1 -12.54 -3.72 3.49
CA MET A 1 -11.34 -4.43 4.01
C MET A 1 -10.46 -3.47 4.80
N LEU A 2 -10.00 -2.36 4.19
CA LEU A 2 -9.13 -1.36 4.83
C LEU A 2 -9.74 -0.73 6.11
N ALA A 3 -11.03 -0.39 6.08
CA ALA A 3 -11.72 0.14 7.27
C ALA A 3 -11.71 -0.83 8.46
N GLU A 4 -11.82 -2.14 8.21
CA GLU A 4 -11.87 -3.15 9.26
C GLU A 4 -10.49 -3.45 9.84
N THR A 5 -9.45 -3.51 9.00
CA THR A 5 -8.06 -3.65 9.47
C THR A 5 -7.65 -2.43 10.30
N LYS A 6 -8.08 -1.23 9.90
CA LYS A 6 -7.90 -0.01 10.70
C LYS A 6 -8.63 -0.10 12.04
N ARG A 7 -9.89 -0.51 12.06
CA ARG A 7 -10.70 -0.65 13.28
C ARG A 7 -10.08 -1.63 14.28
N LEU A 8 -9.50 -2.73 13.80
CA LEU A 8 -8.87 -3.77 14.62
C LEU A 8 -7.40 -3.51 14.93
N GLY A 9 -6.77 -2.50 14.33
CA GLY A 9 -5.35 -2.21 14.49
C GLY A 9 -4.43 -3.27 13.86
N ILE A 10 -4.88 -3.91 12.77
CA ILE A 10 -4.14 -4.97 12.07
C ILE A 10 -3.38 -4.36 10.89
N GLY A 11 -2.07 -4.60 10.83
CA GLY A 11 -1.23 -4.23 9.69
C GLY A 11 -1.51 -5.11 8.47
N TRP A 12 -1.33 -4.56 7.27
CA TRP A 12 -1.56 -5.26 6.00
C TRP A 12 -0.54 -4.83 4.94
N LEU A 13 -0.39 -5.64 3.91
CA LEU A 13 0.48 -5.39 2.76
C LEU A 13 -0.30 -5.69 1.47
N ALA A 14 -0.38 -4.72 0.57
CA ALA A 14 -1.01 -4.91 -0.73
C ALA A 14 -0.14 -5.73 -1.67
N TRP A 15 -0.77 -6.62 -2.44
CA TRP A 15 -0.10 -7.44 -3.46
C TRP A 15 -0.70 -7.14 -4.85
N SER A 16 0.08 -6.82 -5.88
CA SER A 16 1.53 -6.56 -5.90
C SER A 16 1.83 -5.18 -6.49
N TRP A 17 3.05 -4.71 -6.26
CA TRP A 17 3.50 -3.42 -6.78
C TRP A 17 3.41 -3.36 -8.31
N GLY A 18 3.75 -4.44 -9.01
CA GLY A 18 3.84 -4.49 -10.47
C GLY A 18 4.99 -3.68 -11.07
N PRO A 19 5.26 -3.88 -12.38
CA PRO A 19 4.61 -4.84 -13.27
C PRO A 19 5.23 -6.24 -13.16
N GLY A 20 4.51 -7.24 -13.63
CA GLY A 20 5.05 -8.60 -13.81
C GLY A 20 4.57 -9.59 -12.77
N ASN A 21 3.35 -9.42 -12.26
CA ASN A 21 2.72 -10.47 -11.50
C ASN A 21 2.34 -11.64 -12.44
N CYS A 22 3.16 -12.71 -12.40
CA CYS A 22 3.03 -13.87 -13.27
C CYS A 22 1.68 -14.61 -13.12
N ASP A 23 1.07 -14.53 -11.93
CA ASP A 23 -0.20 -15.23 -11.66
C ASP A 23 -1.40 -14.45 -12.21
N CYS A 24 -1.39 -13.12 -12.10
CA CYS A 24 -2.45 -12.25 -12.61
C CYS A 24 -1.97 -10.82 -12.77
N ALA A 25 -1.94 -10.33 -14.01
CA ALA A 25 -1.54 -8.96 -14.32
C ALA A 25 -2.53 -7.90 -13.76
N ASP A 26 -3.80 -8.24 -13.57
CA ASP A 26 -4.81 -7.32 -13.00
C ASP A 26 -4.56 -7.03 -11.50
N MET A 27 -3.75 -7.86 -10.85
CA MET A 27 -3.29 -7.64 -9.47
C MET A 27 -2.01 -6.79 -9.41
N ASP A 28 -1.61 -6.12 -10.49
CA ASP A 28 -0.58 -5.08 -10.44
C ASP A 28 -1.20 -3.73 -10.13
N MET A 29 -0.69 -3.05 -9.09
CA MET A 29 -1.16 -1.69 -8.72
C MET A 29 -0.94 -0.66 -9.85
N LYS A 30 0.01 -0.98 -10.73
CA LYS A 30 0.26 -0.39 -12.04
C LYS A 30 1.10 -1.02 -13.18
N PRO A 31 1.04 -0.45 -14.39
CA PRO A 31 1.55 -1.13 -15.57
C PRO A 31 3.06 -0.98 -15.81
N ASP A 32 3.73 0.06 -15.26
CA ASP A 32 5.10 0.42 -15.69
C ASP A 32 6.10 0.63 -14.54
N GLY A 33 5.71 0.35 -13.30
CA GLY A 33 6.57 0.41 -12.12
C GLY A 33 6.72 1.81 -11.49
N ARG A 34 6.12 2.84 -12.11
CA ARG A 34 6.14 4.23 -11.64
C ARG A 34 4.97 4.59 -10.73
N TYR A 35 5.19 5.41 -9.71
CA TYR A 35 4.12 5.78 -8.77
C TYR A 35 2.98 6.55 -9.46
N GLU A 36 3.32 7.36 -10.46
CA GLU A 36 2.38 8.22 -11.20
C GLU A 36 1.36 7.43 -12.03
N THR A 37 1.62 6.15 -12.28
CA THR A 37 0.75 5.28 -13.09
C THR A 37 -0.10 4.32 -12.25
N LEU A 38 -0.17 4.57 -10.93
CA LEU A 38 -1.15 3.91 -10.08
C LEU A 38 -2.56 4.08 -10.66
N HIS A 39 -3.29 2.97 -10.75
CA HIS A 39 -4.62 2.96 -11.35
C HIS A 39 -5.53 1.98 -10.61
N GLY A 40 -6.84 2.12 -10.84
CA GLY A 40 -7.86 1.23 -10.28
C GLY A 40 -7.69 1.02 -8.77
N TRP A 41 -7.66 -0.25 -8.36
CA TRP A 41 -7.51 -0.64 -6.96
C TRP A 41 -6.15 -0.20 -6.37
N GLY A 42 -5.09 -0.13 -7.18
CA GLY A 42 -3.76 0.29 -6.73
C GLY A 42 -3.74 1.75 -6.29
N LEU A 43 -4.43 2.62 -7.02
CA LEU A 43 -4.59 4.03 -6.64
C LEU A 43 -5.46 4.20 -5.39
N GLU A 44 -6.53 3.40 -5.26
CA GLU A 44 -7.41 3.38 -4.11
C GLU A 44 -6.64 3.06 -2.82
N VAL A 45 -5.97 1.90 -2.82
CA VAL A 45 -5.26 1.38 -1.65
C VAL A 45 -4.04 2.24 -1.30
N ALA A 46 -3.34 2.78 -2.30
CA ALA A 46 -2.15 3.60 -2.04
C ALA A 46 -2.48 5.03 -1.61
N VAL A 47 -3.52 5.66 -2.18
CA VAL A 47 -3.71 7.12 -2.10
C VAL A 47 -5.12 7.53 -1.71
N THR A 48 -6.14 7.13 -2.47
CA THR A 48 -7.44 7.85 -2.44
C THR A 48 -8.39 7.38 -1.35
N ASP A 49 -8.28 6.13 -0.87
CA ASP A 49 -9.10 5.66 0.25
C ASP A 49 -8.74 6.41 1.55
N GLU A 50 -9.72 6.68 2.41
CA GLU A 50 -9.47 7.32 3.71
C GLU A 50 -8.53 6.50 4.61
N ASN A 51 -8.53 5.17 4.43
CA ASN A 51 -7.70 4.21 5.12
C ASN A 51 -6.51 3.75 4.24
N SER A 52 -6.17 4.51 3.20
CA SER A 52 -5.05 4.23 2.30
C SER A 52 -3.70 4.26 3.02
N ILE A 53 -2.66 3.73 2.36
CA ILE A 53 -1.28 3.80 2.85
C ILE A 53 -0.87 5.25 3.09
N ALA A 54 -1.13 6.14 2.13
CA ALA A 54 -0.77 7.55 2.24
C ALA A 54 -1.41 8.24 3.46
N ASN A 55 -2.64 7.85 3.83
CA ASN A 55 -3.40 8.48 4.90
C ASN A 55 -3.15 7.85 6.29
N THR A 56 -2.72 6.59 6.35
CA THR A 56 -2.65 5.86 7.62
C THR A 56 -1.28 5.30 8.00
N ALA A 57 -0.34 5.19 7.06
CA ALA A 57 0.96 4.59 7.33
C ALA A 57 1.85 5.52 8.17
N ILE A 58 2.35 4.99 9.29
CA ILE A 58 3.30 5.69 10.16
C ILE A 58 4.66 5.01 9.99
N ARG A 59 5.70 5.80 9.72
CA ARG A 59 7.08 5.28 9.62
C ARG A 59 7.51 4.72 10.97
N SER A 60 8.16 3.56 10.95
CA SER A 60 8.66 2.96 12.18
C SER A 60 9.71 3.86 12.84
N ARG A 61 9.74 3.85 14.17
CA ARG A 61 10.64 4.69 14.96
C ARG A 61 12.11 4.45 14.61
N SER A 62 12.48 3.20 14.33
CA SER A 62 13.83 2.83 13.90
C SER A 62 14.25 3.49 12.60
N ILE A 63 13.33 3.74 11.68
CA ILE A 63 13.61 4.43 10.41
C ILE A 63 13.77 5.94 10.64
N VAL A 64 13.00 6.53 11.55
CA VAL A 64 12.97 7.99 11.77
C VAL A 64 14.08 8.45 12.71
N GLU A 65 14.29 7.73 13.82
CA GLU A 65 15.19 8.12 14.91
C GLU A 65 16.50 7.32 14.92
N GLY A 66 16.63 6.30 14.06
CA GLY A 66 17.83 5.45 14.01
C GLY A 66 18.06 4.59 15.25
N SER A 67 17.08 4.54 16.17
CA SER A 67 17.14 3.74 17.40
C SER A 67 16.03 2.70 17.41
N CYS A 68 16.39 1.46 17.77
CA CYS A 68 15.42 0.46 18.20
C CYS A 68 15.15 0.67 19.71
N PRO A 69 13.91 0.45 20.17
CA PRO A 69 13.61 0.45 21.60
C PRO A 69 14.37 -0.64 22.37
#